data_AF-A0AAU5HHQ5-F1
#
_entry.id   AF-A0AAU5HHQ5-F1
#
_cell.length_a   1.000
_cell.length_b   1.000
_cell.length_c   1.000
_cell.angle_alpha   90.00
_cell.angle_beta   90.00
_cell.angle_gamma   90.00
#
_symmetry.space_group_name_H-M   'P 1'
#
loop_
_entity.id
_entity.type
_entity.pdbx_description
1 polymer ?
#
loop_
_entity_poly.entity_id
_entity_poly.type
_entity_poly.pdbx_seq_one_letter_code
_entity_poly.pdbx_strand_id
1 'polypeptide(L)'
;MRGRLIGRALENDGHRGGKAAALADYRKATDLLQQQLVPSARTLVSSNEKAFDAEYSSARSTLFAQLIAVVALGVLLLAVLGALHWYLDRRLRRILDPGALAATVCTLLAVILGAQLLTSTADDLRGARRDAFDSVVALSRARAIAYDANADESRYLLDPGRRDQYAASFLAKSQEVYGIKGATLATYDAGLATSWQAYTSDHQDLRFTGEFRRELDNITFAGEREAAEKAMETYAVYQRDDRKVRALLVAGKEDRAVEFCMGWEPGTSNAHFEAWMDTLDKVTAINERHFDESVAAGRSDVTRLLPWALGALLAAAALTTLGLRPRLAEFRRGARGQG
;
A
#
# COMPACT_ATOMS: atom_id res chain seq x y z
N MET A 1 -9.88 -32.73 -4.46
CA MET A 1 -8.85 -33.65 -3.91
C MET A 1 -8.52 -33.35 -2.44
N ARG A 2 -8.33 -32.08 -2.05
CA ARG A 2 -8.08 -31.59 -0.66
C ARG A 2 -9.10 -32.07 0.40
N GLY A 3 -10.40 -31.90 0.16
CA GLY A 3 -11.44 -32.32 1.12
C GLY A 3 -11.51 -33.84 1.37
N ARG A 4 -11.10 -34.64 0.37
CA ARG A 4 -11.08 -36.11 0.46
C ARG A 4 -9.89 -36.68 1.24
N LEU A 5 -8.87 -35.85 1.47
CA LEU A 5 -7.67 -36.19 2.26
C LEU A 5 -7.86 -35.74 3.72
N ILE A 6 -8.43 -34.55 3.94
CA ILE A 6 -8.79 -34.07 5.29
C ILE A 6 -9.85 -34.97 5.92
N GLY A 7 -10.88 -35.38 5.16
CA GLY A 7 -11.90 -36.32 5.67
C GLY A 7 -11.33 -37.69 6.04
N ARG A 8 -10.32 -38.18 5.32
CA ARG A 8 -9.65 -39.46 5.61
C ARG A 8 -8.70 -39.38 6.81
N ALA A 9 -8.05 -38.24 7.01
CA ALA A 9 -7.20 -38.01 8.19
C ALA A 9 -8.04 -38.00 9.48
N LEU A 10 -9.21 -37.36 9.46
CA LEU A 10 -10.18 -37.38 10.57
C LEU A 10 -10.73 -38.79 10.84
N GLU A 11 -11.01 -39.56 9.79
CA GLU A 11 -11.52 -40.93 9.89
C GLU A 11 -10.47 -41.92 10.45
N ASN A 12 -9.19 -41.70 10.13
CA ASN A 12 -8.07 -42.48 10.64
C ASN A 12 -7.70 -42.14 12.10
N ASP A 13 -7.99 -40.93 12.60
CA ASP A 13 -7.63 -40.51 13.96
C ASP A 13 -8.38 -41.29 15.05
N GLY A 14 -9.52 -41.91 14.71
CA GLY A 14 -10.34 -42.72 15.61
C GLY A 14 -9.86 -44.16 15.86
N HIS A 15 -8.82 -44.66 15.16
CA HIS A 15 -8.43 -46.08 15.19
C HIS A 15 -7.02 -46.31 15.78
N ARG A 16 -6.83 -47.37 16.60
CA ARG A 16 -5.50 -47.80 17.08
C ARG A 16 -4.62 -48.18 15.89
N GLY A 17 -3.59 -47.37 15.62
CA GLY A 17 -2.69 -47.48 14.45
C GLY A 17 -2.88 -46.37 13.40
N GLY A 18 -3.96 -45.60 13.48
CA GLY A 18 -4.31 -44.55 12.52
C GLY A 18 -3.52 -43.25 12.65
N LYS A 19 -2.87 -42.98 13.79
CA LYS A 19 -2.00 -41.80 13.98
C LYS A 19 -0.86 -41.71 12.95
N ALA A 20 -0.25 -42.84 12.60
CA ALA A 20 0.83 -42.87 11.61
C ALA A 20 0.31 -42.65 10.17
N ALA A 21 -0.86 -43.22 9.84
CA ALA A 21 -1.51 -43.00 8.55
C ALA A 21 -2.03 -41.56 8.40
N ALA A 22 -2.64 -41.01 9.45
CA ALA A 22 -3.06 -39.61 9.52
C ALA A 22 -1.86 -38.68 9.36
N LEU A 23 -0.74 -38.95 10.04
CA LEU A 23 0.49 -38.17 9.89
C LEU A 23 1.04 -38.21 8.44
N ALA A 24 1.00 -39.37 7.78
CA ALA A 24 1.41 -39.50 6.38
C ALA A 24 0.51 -38.69 5.43
N ASP A 25 -0.80 -38.72 5.65
CA ASP A 25 -1.75 -37.91 4.89
C ASP A 25 -1.58 -36.40 5.15
N TYR A 26 -1.33 -36.00 6.41
CA TYR A 26 -1.02 -34.62 6.80
C TYR A 26 0.27 -34.11 6.14
N ARG A 27 1.33 -34.92 6.11
CA ARG A 27 2.58 -34.58 5.40
C ARG A 27 2.31 -34.34 3.92
N LYS A 28 1.60 -35.26 3.25
CA LYS A 28 1.28 -35.12 1.82
C LYS A 28 0.43 -33.89 1.51
N ALA A 29 -0.56 -33.59 2.36
CA ALA A 29 -1.38 -32.39 2.21
C ALA A 29 -0.57 -31.11 2.43
N THR A 30 0.33 -31.10 3.41
CA THR A 30 1.23 -29.96 3.69
C THR A 30 2.22 -29.75 2.56
N ASP A 31 2.86 -30.82 2.06
CA ASP A 31 3.82 -30.77 0.96
C ASP A 31 3.15 -30.20 -0.31
N LEU A 32 1.92 -30.63 -0.63
CA LEU A 32 1.14 -30.06 -1.74
C LEU A 32 0.81 -28.57 -1.54
N LEU A 33 0.45 -28.17 -0.32
CA LEU A 33 0.11 -26.78 -0.01
C LEU A 33 1.33 -25.87 -0.12
N GLN A 34 2.46 -26.27 0.45
CA GLN A 34 3.69 -25.49 0.46
C GLN A 34 4.41 -25.47 -0.90
N GLN A 35 4.34 -26.55 -1.69
CA GLN A 35 5.05 -26.63 -2.97
C GLN A 35 4.25 -26.06 -4.15
N GLN A 36 2.91 -26.13 -4.10
CA GLN A 36 2.08 -25.76 -5.26
C GLN A 36 1.19 -24.56 -4.97
N LEU A 37 0.40 -24.60 -3.91
CA LEU A 37 -0.66 -23.60 -3.69
C LEU A 37 -0.12 -22.26 -3.19
N VAL A 38 0.73 -22.27 -2.17
CA VAL A 38 1.32 -21.05 -1.60
C VAL A 38 2.21 -20.33 -2.61
N PRO A 39 3.14 -21.00 -3.34
CA PRO A 39 3.96 -20.33 -4.34
C PRO A 39 3.14 -19.81 -5.52
N SER A 40 2.09 -20.53 -5.94
CA SER A 40 1.21 -20.07 -7.04
C SER A 40 0.40 -18.83 -6.64
N ALA A 41 -0.11 -18.78 -5.40
CA ALA A 41 -0.78 -17.61 -4.87
C ALA A 41 0.19 -16.43 -4.71
N ARG A 42 1.40 -16.65 -4.18
CA ARG A 42 2.46 -15.63 -4.10
C ARG A 42 2.91 -15.16 -5.50
N THR A 43 2.97 -16.04 -6.49
CA THR A 43 3.31 -15.69 -7.88
C THR A 43 2.20 -14.89 -8.54
N LEU A 44 0.93 -15.21 -8.29
CA LEU A 44 -0.20 -14.44 -8.79
C LEU A 44 -0.23 -13.03 -8.17
N VAL A 45 -0.04 -12.94 -6.85
CA VAL A 45 0.03 -11.66 -6.14
C VAL A 45 1.23 -10.84 -6.62
N SER A 46 2.43 -11.42 -6.68
CA SER A 46 3.64 -10.71 -7.17
C SER A 46 3.63 -10.41 -8.67
N SER A 47 2.96 -11.22 -9.50
CA SER A 47 2.76 -10.93 -10.92
C SER A 47 1.73 -9.83 -11.12
N ASN A 48 0.65 -9.81 -10.32
CA ASN A 48 -0.26 -8.67 -10.29
C ASN A 48 0.44 -7.42 -9.76
N GLU A 49 1.30 -7.52 -8.76
CA GLU A 49 2.13 -6.39 -8.30
C GLU A 49 3.07 -5.87 -9.40
N LYS A 50 3.78 -6.75 -10.12
CA LYS A 50 4.66 -6.33 -11.22
C LYS A 50 3.89 -5.78 -12.42
N ALA A 51 2.75 -6.38 -12.75
CA ALA A 51 1.87 -5.89 -13.80
C ALA A 51 1.26 -4.54 -13.40
N PHE A 52 0.88 -4.38 -12.13
CA PHE A 52 0.38 -3.13 -11.57
C PHE A 52 1.50 -2.09 -11.51
N ASP A 53 2.73 -2.41 -11.09
CA ASP A 53 3.89 -1.52 -11.12
C ASP A 53 4.28 -1.13 -12.56
N ALA A 54 4.21 -2.05 -13.52
CA ALA A 54 4.46 -1.79 -14.94
C ALA A 54 3.35 -0.92 -15.57
N GLU A 55 2.09 -1.21 -15.25
CA GLU A 55 0.93 -0.46 -15.74
C GLU A 55 0.83 0.91 -15.04
N TYR A 56 1.24 1.02 -13.79
CA TYR A 56 1.33 2.26 -13.02
C TYR A 56 2.53 3.11 -13.44
N SER A 57 3.69 2.50 -13.77
CA SER A 57 4.84 3.21 -14.35
C SER A 57 4.64 3.60 -15.81
N SER A 58 3.86 2.85 -16.58
CA SER A 58 3.42 3.22 -17.94
C SER A 58 2.32 4.29 -17.91
N ALA A 59 1.37 4.19 -16.97
CA ALA A 59 0.39 5.24 -16.70
C ALA A 59 1.09 6.52 -16.20
N ARG A 60 2.20 6.42 -15.48
CA ARG A 60 3.04 7.54 -15.03
C ARG A 60 3.62 8.36 -16.19
N SER A 61 4.11 7.73 -17.27
CA SER A 61 4.63 8.47 -18.43
C SER A 61 3.50 9.10 -19.26
N THR A 62 2.38 8.38 -19.40
CA THR A 62 1.23 8.83 -20.19
C THR A 62 0.48 9.97 -19.49
N LEU A 63 0.29 9.91 -18.17
CA LEU A 63 -0.34 10.97 -17.39
C LEU A 63 0.56 12.19 -17.25
N PHE A 64 1.89 12.04 -17.06
CA PHE A 64 2.81 13.19 -17.10
C PHE A 64 2.87 13.82 -18.49
N ALA A 65 2.88 13.02 -19.56
CA ALA A 65 2.83 13.53 -20.93
C ALA A 65 1.51 14.23 -21.24
N GLN A 66 0.38 13.71 -20.76
CA GLN A 66 -0.93 14.36 -20.87
C GLN A 66 -1.01 15.64 -20.04
N LEU A 67 -0.40 15.66 -18.85
CA LEU A 67 -0.30 16.84 -18.00
C LEU A 67 0.54 17.94 -18.66
N ILE A 68 1.72 17.58 -19.16
CA ILE A 68 2.61 18.47 -19.92
C ILE A 68 1.90 18.95 -21.18
N ALA A 69 1.15 18.09 -21.87
CA ALA A 69 0.37 18.47 -23.05
C ALA A 69 -0.74 19.47 -22.71
N VAL A 70 -1.49 19.29 -21.61
CA VAL A 70 -2.54 20.23 -21.19
C VAL A 70 -1.95 21.56 -20.76
N VAL A 71 -0.85 21.55 -19.98
CA VAL A 71 -0.15 22.78 -19.57
C VAL A 71 0.45 23.48 -20.79
N ALA A 72 1.11 22.75 -21.69
CA ALA A 72 1.68 23.30 -22.91
C ALA A 72 0.59 23.88 -23.83
N LEU A 73 -0.55 23.22 -23.98
CA LEU A 73 -1.68 23.72 -24.75
C LEU A 73 -2.28 24.98 -24.12
N GLY A 74 -2.37 25.04 -22.78
CA GLY A 74 -2.81 26.21 -22.03
C GLY A 74 -1.87 27.41 -22.19
N VAL A 75 -0.56 27.18 -22.09
CA VAL A 75 0.48 28.20 -22.33
C VAL A 75 0.47 28.65 -23.79
N LEU A 76 0.30 27.72 -24.75
CA LEU A 76 0.19 28.03 -26.17
C LEU A 76 -1.04 28.90 -26.44
N LEU A 77 -2.19 28.58 -25.86
CA LEU A 77 -3.42 29.36 -25.99
C LEU A 77 -3.24 30.78 -25.44
N LEU A 78 -2.60 30.90 -24.27
CA LEU A 78 -2.22 32.19 -23.67
C LEU A 78 -1.27 33.00 -24.57
N ALA A 79 -0.28 32.35 -25.18
CA ALA A 79 0.65 32.99 -26.10
C ALA A 79 -0.05 33.48 -27.39
N VAL A 80 -0.97 32.69 -27.95
CA VAL A 80 -1.76 33.07 -29.13
C VAL A 80 -2.69 34.24 -28.80
N LEU A 81 -3.37 34.22 -27.66
CA LEU A 81 -4.20 35.33 -27.18
C LEU A 81 -3.35 36.60 -26.97
N GLY A 82 -2.19 36.49 -26.32
CA GLY A 82 -1.27 37.60 -26.11
C GLY A 82 -0.73 38.19 -27.42
N ALA A 83 -0.35 37.33 -28.37
CA ALA A 83 0.14 37.75 -29.69
C ALA A 83 -0.96 38.43 -30.52
N LEU A 84 -2.19 37.91 -30.48
CA LEU A 84 -3.34 38.51 -31.15
C LEU A 84 -3.64 39.91 -30.57
N HIS A 85 -3.60 40.06 -29.25
CA HIS A 85 -3.76 41.35 -28.59
C HIS A 85 -2.64 42.33 -28.94
N TRP A 86 -1.37 41.89 -28.92
CA TRP A 86 -0.22 42.72 -29.27
C TRP A 86 -0.26 43.19 -30.72
N TYR A 87 -0.66 42.30 -31.64
CA TYR A 87 -0.83 42.63 -33.05
C TYR A 87 -1.94 43.68 -33.25
N LEU A 88 -3.07 43.52 -32.57
CA LEU A 88 -4.17 44.49 -32.62
C LEU A 88 -3.77 45.84 -32.01
N ASP A 89 -3.08 45.85 -30.86
CA ASP A 89 -2.66 47.08 -30.18
C ASP A 89 -1.62 47.86 -30.99
N ARG A 90 -0.60 47.19 -31.54
CA ARG A 90 0.40 47.83 -32.41
C ARG A 90 -0.17 48.34 -33.71
N ARG A 91 -1.16 47.64 -34.29
CA ARG A 91 -1.72 48.01 -35.60
C ARG A 91 -2.85 49.03 -35.51
N LEU A 92 -3.54 49.15 -34.35
CA LEU A 92 -4.71 50.02 -34.18
C LEU A 92 -4.51 51.20 -33.20
N ARG A 93 -3.36 51.34 -32.51
CA ARG A 93 -2.97 52.50 -31.68
C ARG A 93 -4.11 53.10 -30.80
N ARG A 94 -4.81 52.32 -29.96
CA ARG A 94 -5.62 52.92 -28.86
C ARG A 94 -6.07 51.97 -27.73
N ILE A 95 -5.88 52.50 -26.51
CA ILE A 95 -6.46 52.31 -25.17
C ILE A 95 -7.10 50.94 -24.85
N LEU A 96 -6.44 50.25 -23.91
CA LEU A 96 -6.86 49.10 -23.10
C LEU A 96 -8.38 48.96 -22.95
N ASP A 97 -8.93 47.94 -23.61
CA ASP A 97 -10.33 47.53 -23.51
C ASP A 97 -10.55 46.84 -22.14
N PRO A 98 -11.45 47.30 -21.25
CA PRO A 98 -11.71 46.69 -19.95
C PRO A 98 -12.07 45.20 -20.04
N GLY A 99 -12.68 44.78 -21.15
CA GLY A 99 -12.98 43.38 -21.44
C GLY A 99 -11.72 42.51 -21.61
N ALA A 100 -10.61 43.08 -22.09
CA ALA A 100 -9.35 42.38 -22.28
C ALA A 100 -8.62 42.14 -20.94
N LEU A 101 -8.72 43.10 -20.00
CA LEU A 101 -8.20 42.96 -18.64
C LEU A 101 -8.99 41.92 -17.83
N ALA A 102 -10.31 41.87 -18.01
CA ALA A 102 -11.14 40.84 -17.39
C ALA A 102 -10.80 39.44 -17.93
N ALA A 103 -10.54 39.30 -19.23
CA ALA A 103 -10.17 38.02 -19.85
C ALA A 103 -8.82 37.47 -19.37
N THR A 104 -7.80 38.33 -19.18
CA THR A 104 -6.50 37.91 -18.64
C THR A 104 -6.59 37.52 -17.17
N VAL A 105 -7.39 38.23 -16.37
CA VAL A 105 -7.65 37.87 -14.96
C VAL A 105 -8.38 36.54 -14.84
N CYS A 106 -9.43 36.29 -15.65
CA CYS A 106 -10.12 35.01 -15.68
C CYS A 106 -9.20 33.86 -16.11
N THR A 107 -8.30 34.09 -17.07
CA THR A 107 -7.37 33.05 -17.52
C THR A 107 -6.29 32.77 -16.47
N LEU A 108 -5.78 33.80 -15.78
CA LEU A 108 -4.86 33.65 -14.66
C LEU A 108 -5.51 32.88 -13.51
N LEU A 109 -6.76 33.18 -13.18
CA LEU A 109 -7.55 32.45 -12.19
C LEU A 109 -7.78 31.00 -12.59
N ALA A 110 -8.08 30.72 -13.85
CA ALA A 110 -8.22 29.35 -14.36
C ALA A 110 -6.90 28.57 -14.27
N VAL A 111 -5.77 29.21 -14.56
CA VAL A 111 -4.43 28.62 -14.43
C VAL A 111 -4.07 28.39 -12.96
N ILE A 112 -4.37 29.33 -12.06
CA ILE A 112 -4.10 29.18 -10.62
C ILE A 112 -4.98 28.08 -10.03
N LEU A 113 -6.28 28.06 -10.34
CA LEU A 113 -7.20 27.01 -9.89
C LEU A 113 -6.80 25.65 -10.46
N GLY A 114 -6.44 25.58 -11.74
CA GLY A 114 -5.94 24.38 -12.39
C GLY A 114 -4.59 23.90 -11.82
N ALA A 115 -3.70 24.83 -11.47
CA ALA A 115 -2.44 24.54 -10.82
C ALA A 115 -2.65 24.04 -9.38
N GLN A 116 -3.52 24.68 -8.59
CA GLN A 116 -3.88 24.27 -7.23
C GLN A 116 -4.53 22.88 -7.21
N LEU A 117 -5.48 22.63 -8.12
CA LEU A 117 -6.04 21.31 -8.41
C LEU A 117 -4.95 20.27 -8.66
N LEU A 118 -3.92 20.65 -9.40
CA LEU A 118 -2.81 19.76 -9.76
C LEU A 118 -1.87 19.52 -8.59
N THR A 119 -1.46 20.56 -7.86
CA THR A 119 -0.50 20.44 -6.76
C THR A 119 -1.10 19.82 -5.51
N SER A 120 -2.36 20.12 -5.15
CA SER A 120 -3.04 19.47 -4.02
C SER A 120 -3.29 17.98 -4.27
N THR A 121 -3.44 17.58 -5.54
CA THR A 121 -3.68 16.19 -5.94
C THR A 121 -2.38 15.42 -6.23
N ALA A 122 -1.26 16.10 -6.43
CA ALA A 122 -0.04 15.49 -6.96
C ALA A 122 0.97 15.03 -5.92
N ASP A 123 1.19 15.81 -4.85
CA ASP A 123 2.30 15.60 -3.93
C ASP A 123 1.86 14.85 -2.66
N ASP A 124 0.79 15.29 -1.99
CA ASP A 124 0.28 14.63 -0.77
C ASP A 124 -0.46 13.32 -1.06
N LEU A 125 -1.24 13.27 -2.15
CA LEU A 125 -2.08 12.13 -2.51
C LEU A 125 -1.33 10.99 -3.22
N ARG A 126 -0.14 11.22 -3.79
CA ARG A 126 0.64 10.16 -4.47
C ARG A 126 1.67 9.50 -3.58
N GLY A 127 2.32 10.26 -2.68
CA GLY A 127 3.23 9.72 -1.67
C GLY A 127 2.45 8.89 -0.66
N ALA A 128 1.54 9.53 0.08
CA ALA A 128 0.79 8.86 1.15
C ALA A 128 -0.02 7.64 0.67
N ARG A 129 -0.56 7.66 -0.55
CA ARG A 129 -1.29 6.51 -1.11
C ARG A 129 -0.38 5.35 -1.47
N ARG A 130 0.83 5.64 -1.95
CA ARG A 130 1.83 4.62 -2.24
C ARG A 130 2.28 3.99 -0.94
N ASP A 131 2.61 4.82 0.05
CA ASP A 131 3.10 4.37 1.35
C ASP A 131 2.03 3.51 2.04
N ALA A 132 0.77 3.96 2.08
CA ALA A 132 -0.35 3.16 2.61
C ALA A 132 -0.52 1.80 1.91
N PHE A 133 -0.40 1.77 0.58
CA PHE A 133 -0.52 0.53 -0.18
C PHE A 133 0.65 -0.43 0.11
N ASP A 134 1.88 0.10 0.12
CA ASP A 134 3.09 -0.67 0.39
C ASP A 134 3.06 -1.23 1.83
N SER A 135 2.56 -0.45 2.81
CA SER A 135 2.28 -0.86 4.19
C SER A 135 1.24 -2.00 4.26
N VAL A 136 0.06 -1.85 3.64
CA VAL A 136 -0.98 -2.90 3.64
C VAL A 136 -0.47 -4.20 3.01
N VAL A 137 0.29 -4.13 1.91
CA VAL A 137 0.89 -5.30 1.28
C VAL A 137 1.91 -5.97 2.21
N ALA A 138 2.75 -5.18 2.89
CA ALA A 138 3.73 -5.71 3.83
C ALA A 138 3.07 -6.42 5.02
N LEU A 139 2.07 -5.78 5.64
CA LEU A 139 1.32 -6.32 6.77
C LEU A 139 0.52 -7.58 6.39
N SER A 140 -0.10 -7.60 5.22
CA SER A 140 -0.83 -8.77 4.69
C SER A 140 0.11 -9.96 4.45
N ARG A 141 1.31 -9.70 3.91
CA ARG A 141 2.35 -10.74 3.77
C ARG A 141 2.85 -11.21 5.13
N ALA A 142 3.11 -10.31 6.06
CA ALA A 142 3.50 -10.65 7.42
C ALA A 142 2.47 -11.58 8.07
N ARG A 143 1.17 -11.27 7.95
CA ARG A 143 0.06 -12.10 8.42
C ARG A 143 0.10 -13.50 7.79
N ALA A 144 0.23 -13.60 6.47
CA ALA A 144 0.27 -14.89 5.79
C ALA A 144 1.47 -15.75 6.22
N ILE A 145 2.64 -15.12 6.37
CA ILE A 145 3.86 -15.78 6.86
C ILE A 145 3.69 -16.21 8.32
N ALA A 146 3.08 -15.38 9.16
CA ALA A 146 2.80 -15.65 10.57
C ALA A 146 1.93 -16.89 10.75
N TYR A 147 0.81 -17.01 10.01
CA TYR A 147 -0.04 -18.20 10.07
C TYR A 147 0.68 -19.48 9.62
N ASP A 148 1.57 -19.39 8.63
CA ASP A 148 2.36 -20.55 8.19
C ASP A 148 3.50 -20.87 9.17
N ALA A 149 4.01 -19.89 9.92
CA ALA A 149 4.95 -20.12 11.02
C ALA A 149 4.27 -20.78 12.22
N ASN A 150 3.06 -20.32 12.59
CA ASN A 150 2.28 -20.92 13.68
C ASN A 150 1.89 -22.38 13.36
N ALA A 151 1.58 -22.65 12.09
CA ALA A 151 1.36 -24.02 11.63
C ALA A 151 2.62 -24.90 11.75
N ASP A 152 3.83 -24.35 11.57
CA ASP A 152 5.07 -25.09 11.78
C ASP A 152 5.37 -25.38 13.25
N GLU A 153 5.00 -24.48 14.18
CA GLU A 153 5.09 -24.74 15.63
C GLU A 153 4.23 -25.96 16.00
N SER A 154 2.97 -25.99 15.52
CA SER A 154 2.07 -27.14 15.72
C SER A 154 2.63 -28.42 15.09
N ARG A 155 3.14 -28.35 13.85
CA ARG A 155 3.73 -29.52 13.17
C ARG A 155 5.01 -30.02 13.85
N TYR A 156 5.80 -29.13 14.44
CA TYR A 156 7.00 -29.48 15.19
C TYR A 156 6.68 -30.39 16.40
N LEU A 157 5.55 -30.15 17.06
CA LEU A 157 5.06 -31.02 18.13
C LEU A 157 4.56 -32.36 17.57
N LEU A 158 3.74 -32.32 16.52
CA LEU A 158 3.03 -33.48 15.97
C LEU A 158 3.90 -34.46 15.16
N ASP A 159 5.01 -33.98 14.58
CA ASP A 159 5.85 -34.77 13.70
C ASP A 159 7.34 -34.74 14.12
N PRO A 160 7.73 -35.64 15.05
CA PRO A 160 9.12 -35.77 15.50
C PRO A 160 10.12 -36.02 14.36
N GLY A 161 9.71 -36.69 13.28
CA GLY A 161 10.59 -37.09 12.18
C GLY A 161 10.98 -35.96 11.23
N ARG A 162 10.29 -34.81 11.29
CA ARG A 162 10.58 -33.63 10.46
C ARG A 162 10.82 -32.36 11.30
N ARG A 163 11.08 -32.49 12.61
CA ARG A 163 11.32 -31.37 13.54
C ARG A 163 12.35 -30.37 13.03
N ASP A 164 13.48 -30.82 12.52
CA ASP A 164 14.53 -29.92 12.01
C ASP A 164 14.07 -29.11 10.79
N GLN A 165 13.20 -29.68 9.96
CA GLN A 165 12.63 -28.99 8.79
C GLN A 165 11.67 -27.89 9.23
N TYR A 166 10.78 -28.17 10.19
CA TYR A 166 9.88 -27.16 10.76
C TYR A 166 10.63 -26.09 11.55
N ALA A 167 11.72 -26.44 12.22
CA ALA A 167 12.61 -25.48 12.88
C ALA A 167 13.25 -24.52 11.87
N ALA A 168 13.82 -25.06 10.78
CA ALA A 168 14.42 -24.26 9.73
C ALA A 168 13.38 -23.38 9.00
N SER A 169 12.19 -23.94 8.71
CA SER A 169 11.11 -23.19 8.05
C SER A 169 10.57 -22.07 8.93
N PHE A 170 10.37 -22.31 10.23
CA PHE A 170 9.99 -21.28 11.19
C PHE A 170 11.01 -20.14 11.24
N LEU A 171 12.31 -20.46 11.31
CA LEU A 171 13.36 -19.44 11.29
C LEU A 171 13.34 -18.65 9.98
N ALA A 172 13.21 -19.31 8.83
CA ALA A 172 13.14 -18.63 7.54
C ALA A 172 11.95 -17.66 7.47
N LYS A 173 10.77 -18.08 7.96
CA LYS A 173 9.57 -17.24 8.05
C LYS A 173 9.75 -16.08 9.03
N SER A 174 10.39 -16.33 10.17
CA SER A 174 10.76 -15.27 11.12
C SER A 174 11.67 -14.23 10.46
N GLN A 175 12.61 -14.68 9.62
CA GLN A 175 13.51 -13.79 8.86
C GLN A 175 12.79 -13.03 7.73
N GLU A 176 11.74 -13.61 7.13
CA GLU A 176 10.86 -12.90 6.17
C GLU A 176 10.05 -11.80 6.88
N VAL A 177 9.54 -12.06 8.09
CA VAL A 177 8.77 -11.09 8.89
C VAL A 177 9.68 -9.99 9.48
N TYR A 178 10.74 -10.40 10.17
CA TYR A 178 11.73 -9.51 10.79
C TYR A 178 13.13 -10.13 10.63
N GLY A 179 13.88 -9.64 9.64
CA GLY A 179 15.15 -10.21 9.23
C GLY A 179 16.32 -9.68 10.05
N ILE A 180 17.11 -10.59 10.61
CA ILE A 180 18.31 -10.31 11.39
C ILE A 180 19.48 -11.10 10.79
N LYS A 181 20.45 -10.36 10.25
CA LYS A 181 21.58 -10.94 9.52
C LYS A 181 22.36 -11.91 10.39
N GLY A 182 22.48 -13.16 9.93
CA GLY A 182 23.25 -14.20 10.61
C GLY A 182 22.58 -14.77 11.88
N ALA A 183 21.35 -14.37 12.19
CA ALA A 183 20.65 -14.92 13.35
C ALA A 183 20.22 -16.37 13.11
N THR A 184 20.41 -17.18 14.15
CA THR A 184 19.94 -18.56 14.26
C THR A 184 18.77 -18.60 15.22
N LEU A 185 18.04 -19.72 15.32
CA LEU A 185 16.98 -19.88 16.33
C LEU A 185 17.44 -19.59 17.77
N ALA A 186 18.71 -19.84 18.09
CA ALA A 186 19.26 -19.58 19.42
C ALA A 186 19.62 -18.11 19.66
N THR A 187 19.94 -17.35 18.60
CA THR A 187 20.40 -15.96 18.70
C THR A 187 19.36 -14.94 18.24
N TYR A 188 18.26 -15.40 17.65
CA TYR A 188 17.23 -14.55 17.05
C TYR A 188 16.60 -13.59 18.06
N ASP A 189 16.14 -14.07 19.22
CA ASP A 189 15.46 -13.22 20.21
C ASP A 189 16.38 -12.12 20.76
N ALA A 190 17.65 -12.44 21.01
CA ALA A 190 18.63 -11.47 21.47
C ALA A 190 18.93 -10.43 20.38
N GLY A 191 19.05 -10.88 19.13
CA GLY A 191 19.19 -9.99 17.97
C GLY A 191 17.97 -9.10 17.78
N LEU A 192 16.77 -9.64 17.98
CA LEU A 192 15.51 -8.92 17.84
C LEU A 192 15.42 -7.83 18.90
N ALA A 193 15.66 -8.19 20.17
CA ALA A 193 15.68 -7.22 21.28
C ALA A 193 16.72 -6.10 21.04
N THR A 194 17.93 -6.46 20.58
CA THR A 194 19.00 -5.48 20.34
C THR A 194 18.66 -4.53 19.19
N SER A 195 18.19 -5.05 18.06
CA SER A 195 17.82 -4.24 16.90
C SER A 195 16.58 -3.40 17.16
N TRP A 196 15.61 -3.92 17.91
CA TRP A 196 14.41 -3.20 18.33
C TRP A 196 14.74 -2.05 19.31
N GLN A 197 15.63 -2.29 20.26
CA GLN A 197 16.10 -1.25 21.17
C GLN A 197 16.82 -0.11 20.43
N ALA A 198 17.60 -0.44 19.41
CA ALA A 198 18.25 0.54 18.56
C ALA A 198 17.22 1.41 17.81
N TYR A 199 16.23 0.77 17.17
CA TYR A 199 15.14 1.45 16.46
C TYR A 199 14.30 2.37 17.37
N THR A 200 13.93 1.90 18.55
CA THR A 200 13.13 2.71 19.50
C THR A 200 13.91 3.89 20.08
N SER A 201 15.25 3.82 20.07
CA SER A 201 16.11 4.94 20.49
C SER A 201 16.37 5.93 19.36
N ASP A 202 16.51 5.42 18.13
CA ASP A 202 16.65 6.18 16.90
C ASP A 202 15.88 5.48 15.78
N HIS A 203 14.74 6.06 15.39
CA HIS A 203 13.86 5.50 14.34
C HIS A 203 14.52 5.41 12.96
N GLN A 204 15.71 5.99 12.77
CA GLN A 204 16.52 5.83 11.55
C GLN A 204 17.47 4.61 11.62
N ASP A 205 17.70 4.04 12.81
CA ASP A 205 18.60 2.90 13.01
C ASP A 205 17.90 1.56 12.72
N LEU A 206 17.85 1.22 11.44
CA LEU A 206 17.08 0.09 10.93
C LEU A 206 17.99 -1.12 10.63
N ARG A 207 18.51 -1.75 11.69
CA ARG A 207 19.40 -2.94 11.64
C ARG A 207 18.69 -4.26 11.32
N PHE A 208 17.47 -4.19 10.78
CA PHE A 208 16.65 -5.34 10.44
C PHE A 208 16.02 -5.16 9.06
N THR A 209 15.56 -6.28 8.49
CA THR A 209 14.89 -6.36 7.18
C THR A 209 13.52 -7.04 7.33
N GLY A 210 12.88 -7.40 6.21
CA GLY A 210 11.61 -8.14 6.23
C GLY A 210 10.38 -7.26 6.14
N GLU A 211 9.21 -7.85 6.37
CA GLU A 211 7.91 -7.16 6.26
C GLU A 211 7.77 -5.98 7.22
N PHE A 212 8.22 -6.15 8.47
CA PHE A 212 8.19 -5.05 9.44
C PHE A 212 9.11 -3.90 9.04
N ARG A 213 10.22 -4.17 8.36
CA ARG A 213 11.07 -3.09 7.83
C ARG A 213 10.32 -2.27 6.80
N ARG A 214 9.60 -2.93 5.89
CA ARG A 214 8.82 -2.26 4.84
C ARG A 214 7.72 -1.39 5.43
N GLU A 215 7.02 -1.88 6.45
CA GLU A 215 6.03 -1.08 7.19
C GLU A 215 6.67 0.14 7.84
N LEU A 216 7.75 -0.06 8.60
CA LEU A 216 8.36 1.00 9.40
C LEU A 216 9.09 2.07 8.55
N ASP A 217 9.47 1.74 7.32
CA ASP A 217 9.98 2.69 6.31
C ASP A 217 8.88 3.60 5.74
N ASN A 218 7.61 3.16 5.79
CA ASN A 218 6.45 3.80 5.14
C ASN A 218 5.50 4.47 6.13
N ILE A 219 5.93 4.71 7.36
CA ILE A 219 5.12 5.36 8.39
C ILE A 219 4.79 6.80 7.96
N THR A 220 3.51 7.04 7.69
CA THR A 220 3.01 8.30 7.14
C THR A 220 1.86 8.87 7.97
N PHE A 221 1.07 8.03 8.64
CA PHE A 221 -0.16 8.45 9.31
C PHE A 221 -0.02 8.60 10.82
N ALA A 222 -0.87 9.45 11.40
CA ALA A 222 -0.93 9.64 12.85
C ALA A 222 -1.36 8.33 13.54
N GLY A 223 -0.61 7.90 14.55
CA GLY A 223 -0.87 6.66 15.29
C GLY A 223 -0.41 5.37 14.61
N GLU A 224 0.01 5.42 13.34
CA GLU A 224 0.53 4.27 12.61
C GLU A 224 1.80 3.72 13.27
N ARG A 225 2.74 4.60 13.63
CA ARG A 225 3.99 4.22 14.32
C ARG A 225 3.73 3.48 15.62
N GLU A 226 2.89 4.03 16.48
CA GLU A 226 2.56 3.46 17.79
C GLU A 226 1.93 2.07 17.61
N ALA A 227 1.01 1.93 16.64
CA ALA A 227 0.41 0.65 16.32
C ALA A 227 1.45 -0.36 15.79
N ALA A 228 2.36 0.06 14.90
CA ALA A 228 3.39 -0.78 14.31
C ALA A 228 4.42 -1.24 15.35
N GLU A 229 4.84 -0.34 16.24
CA GLU A 229 5.65 -0.64 17.40
C GLU A 229 4.95 -1.65 18.32
N LYS A 230 3.64 -1.50 18.52
CA LYS A 230 2.88 -2.45 19.33
C LYS A 230 2.81 -3.84 18.71
N ALA A 231 2.63 -3.92 17.39
CA ALA A 231 2.65 -5.18 16.65
C ALA A 231 4.01 -5.88 16.77
N MET A 232 5.10 -5.11 16.74
CA MET A 232 6.47 -5.61 16.96
C MET A 232 6.68 -6.16 18.37
N GLU A 233 6.18 -5.48 19.40
CA GLU A 233 6.26 -5.96 20.79
C GLU A 233 5.55 -7.31 20.97
N THR A 234 4.34 -7.44 20.44
CA THR A 234 3.57 -8.70 20.50
C THR A 234 4.19 -9.81 19.65
N TYR A 235 4.77 -9.45 18.50
CA TYR A 235 5.55 -10.39 17.69
C TYR A 235 6.74 -10.97 18.47
N ALA A 236 7.47 -10.11 19.20
CA ALA A 236 8.58 -10.55 20.03
C ALA A 236 8.15 -11.51 21.15
N VAL A 237 6.93 -11.38 21.68
CA VAL A 237 6.36 -12.34 22.63
C VAL A 237 6.16 -13.69 21.97
N TYR A 238 5.46 -13.73 20.82
CA TYR A 238 5.21 -14.96 20.08
C TYR A 238 6.51 -15.70 19.69
N GLN A 239 7.56 -14.99 19.27
CA GLN A 239 8.86 -15.63 18.97
C GLN A 239 9.48 -16.35 20.17
N ARG A 240 9.32 -15.78 21.38
CA ARG A 240 9.79 -16.42 22.63
C ARG A 240 8.94 -17.62 23.01
N ASP A 241 7.66 -17.65 22.63
CA ASP A 241 6.80 -18.79 22.87
C ASP A 241 7.28 -20.03 22.11
N ASP A 242 7.68 -19.88 20.84
CA ASP A 242 8.28 -20.99 20.08
C ASP A 242 9.59 -21.48 20.71
N ARG A 243 10.40 -20.59 21.32
CA ARG A 243 11.57 -21.03 22.10
C ARG A 243 11.16 -21.85 23.31
N LYS A 244 10.11 -21.43 24.00
CA LYS A 244 9.59 -22.11 25.19
C LYS A 244 9.01 -23.48 24.84
N VAL A 245 8.23 -23.60 23.76
CA VAL A 245 7.72 -24.89 23.25
C VAL A 245 8.87 -25.88 23.02
N ARG A 246 9.93 -25.43 22.34
CA ARG A 246 11.08 -26.29 22.05
C ARG A 246 11.90 -26.64 23.27
N ALA A 247 12.09 -25.69 24.20
CA ALA A 247 12.76 -25.95 25.47
C ALA A 247 12.01 -26.98 26.31
N LEU A 248 10.67 -26.94 26.34
CA LEU A 248 9.84 -27.93 27.02
C LEU A 248 10.00 -29.32 26.41
N LEU A 249 10.03 -29.42 25.08
CA LEU A 249 10.28 -30.70 24.39
C LEU A 249 11.68 -31.26 24.68
N VAL A 250 12.72 -30.42 24.62
CA VAL A 250 14.11 -30.84 24.95
C VAL A 250 14.20 -31.31 26.42
N ALA A 251 13.42 -30.71 27.31
CA ALA A 251 13.32 -31.13 28.71
C ALA A 251 12.43 -32.37 28.95
N GLY A 252 11.92 -33.02 27.90
CA GLY A 252 11.05 -34.19 28.00
C GLY A 252 9.63 -33.90 28.51
N LYS A 253 9.21 -32.62 28.50
CA LYS A 253 7.90 -32.16 29.02
C LYS A 253 6.91 -31.95 27.87
N GLU A 254 6.65 -33.00 27.11
CA GLU A 254 5.81 -32.93 25.90
C GLU A 254 4.37 -32.48 26.19
N ASP A 255 3.73 -33.03 27.23
CA ASP A 255 2.36 -32.64 27.59
C ASP A 255 2.25 -31.13 27.89
N ARG A 256 3.24 -30.56 28.59
CA ARG A 256 3.28 -29.11 28.86
C ARG A 256 3.58 -28.30 27.62
N ALA A 257 4.37 -28.82 26.68
CA ALA A 257 4.64 -28.16 25.41
C ALA A 257 3.37 -28.08 24.56
N VAL A 258 2.59 -29.16 24.51
CA VAL A 258 1.31 -29.23 23.81
C VAL A 258 0.28 -28.32 24.47
N GLU A 259 0.13 -28.37 25.79
CA GLU A 259 -0.78 -27.51 26.54
C GLU A 259 -0.47 -26.01 26.31
N PHE A 260 0.80 -25.64 26.39
CA PHE A 260 1.25 -24.27 26.17
C PHE A 260 1.10 -23.80 24.71
N CYS A 261 1.40 -24.66 23.72
CA CYS A 261 1.29 -24.31 22.31
C CYS A 261 -0.17 -24.22 21.85
N MET A 262 -1.00 -25.19 22.23
CA MET A 262 -2.37 -25.32 21.73
C MET A 262 -3.42 -24.57 22.56
N GLY A 263 -3.11 -24.19 23.79
CA GLY A 263 -4.04 -23.50 24.69
C GLY A 263 -4.41 -22.11 24.21
N TRP A 264 -5.61 -21.65 24.59
CA TRP A 264 -6.16 -20.32 24.24
C TRP A 264 -6.33 -19.41 25.47
N GLU A 265 -5.88 -19.87 26.64
CA GLU A 265 -5.95 -19.12 27.88
C GLU A 265 -4.86 -18.02 27.92
N PRO A 266 -5.07 -16.93 28.69
CA PRO A 266 -4.05 -15.89 28.81
C PRO A 266 -2.68 -16.48 29.21
N GLY A 267 -1.65 -16.17 28.42
CA GLY A 267 -0.28 -16.63 28.67
C GLY A 267 0.14 -17.90 27.92
N THR A 268 -0.66 -18.42 26.99
CA THR A 268 -0.32 -19.50 26.06
C THR A 268 0.10 -18.98 24.67
N SER A 269 0.72 -19.85 23.85
CA SER A 269 1.24 -19.46 22.52
C SER A 269 0.15 -18.95 21.59
N ASN A 270 -0.98 -19.66 21.43
CA ASN A 270 -2.07 -19.19 20.55
C ASN A 270 -2.70 -17.88 21.05
N ALA A 271 -2.81 -17.65 22.36
CA ALA A 271 -3.32 -16.40 22.90
C ALA A 271 -2.39 -15.21 22.58
N HIS A 272 -1.08 -15.41 22.67
CA HIS A 272 -0.10 -14.39 22.27
C HIS A 272 -0.06 -14.20 20.74
N PHE A 273 -0.22 -15.27 19.96
CA PHE A 273 -0.35 -15.18 18.51
C PHE A 273 -1.58 -14.36 18.10
N GLU A 274 -2.74 -14.60 18.73
CA GLU A 274 -3.96 -13.82 18.48
C GLU A 274 -3.76 -12.35 18.87
N ALA A 275 -3.15 -12.06 20.02
CA ALA A 275 -2.80 -10.70 20.41
C ALA A 275 -1.86 -10.00 19.40
N TRP A 276 -0.94 -10.75 18.79
CA TRP A 276 -0.12 -10.24 17.69
C TRP A 276 -0.94 -10.00 16.43
N MET A 277 -1.85 -10.90 16.03
CA MET A 277 -2.71 -10.68 14.87
C MET A 277 -3.63 -9.47 15.05
N ASP A 278 -4.17 -9.25 16.25
CA ASP A 278 -5.00 -8.08 16.57
C ASP A 278 -4.25 -6.76 16.45
N THR A 279 -2.99 -6.73 16.90
CA THR A 279 -2.16 -5.53 16.78
C THR A 279 -1.75 -5.29 15.33
N LEU A 280 -1.41 -6.35 14.58
CA LEU A 280 -1.12 -6.27 13.14
C LEU A 280 -2.34 -5.75 12.34
N ASP A 281 -3.55 -6.20 12.70
CA ASP A 281 -4.80 -5.73 12.09
C ASP A 281 -5.08 -4.26 12.40
N LYS A 282 -4.72 -3.77 13.59
CA LYS A 282 -4.86 -2.34 13.93
C LYS A 282 -3.99 -1.45 13.03
N VAL A 283 -2.74 -1.85 12.78
CA VAL A 283 -1.85 -1.11 11.86
C VAL A 283 -2.41 -1.15 10.44
N THR A 284 -2.86 -2.33 9.99
CA THR A 284 -3.44 -2.52 8.66
C THR A 284 -4.67 -1.62 8.48
N ALA A 285 -5.55 -1.57 9.48
CA ALA A 285 -6.78 -0.77 9.43
C ALA A 285 -6.53 0.75 9.43
N ILE A 286 -5.42 1.23 10.01
CA ILE A 286 -5.02 2.65 9.91
C ILE A 286 -4.66 2.97 8.47
N ASN A 287 -3.82 2.15 7.85
CA ASN A 287 -3.38 2.32 6.47
C ASN A 287 -4.53 2.17 5.46
N GLU A 288 -5.41 1.17 5.62
CA GLU A 288 -6.58 0.98 4.76
C GLU A 288 -7.55 2.16 4.81
N ARG A 289 -7.84 2.67 6.02
CA ARG A 289 -8.75 3.81 6.19
C ARG A 289 -8.23 5.06 5.51
N HIS A 290 -6.96 5.38 5.69
CA HIS A 290 -6.36 6.55 5.06
C HIS A 290 -6.23 6.40 3.54
N PHE A 291 -5.99 5.17 3.05
CA PHE A 291 -6.08 4.89 1.63
C PHE A 291 -7.49 5.19 1.09
N ASP A 292 -8.53 4.69 1.73
CA ASP A 292 -9.93 4.90 1.33
C ASP A 292 -10.36 6.37 1.39
N GLU A 293 -9.98 7.07 2.46
CA GLU A 293 -10.19 8.52 2.62
C GLU A 293 -9.50 9.31 1.50
N SER A 294 -8.26 8.95 1.16
CA SER A 294 -7.50 9.56 0.07
C SER A 294 -8.17 9.33 -1.29
N VAL A 295 -8.73 8.14 -1.53
CA VAL A 295 -9.50 7.84 -2.75
C VAL A 295 -10.77 8.67 -2.81
N ALA A 296 -11.49 8.80 -1.70
CA ALA A 296 -12.72 9.58 -1.61
C ALA A 296 -12.47 11.09 -1.81
N ALA A 297 -11.42 11.62 -1.20
CA ALA A 297 -11.00 13.02 -1.34
C ALA A 297 -10.64 13.36 -2.78
N GLY A 298 -9.81 12.54 -3.44
CA GLY A 298 -9.44 12.74 -4.84
C GLY A 298 -10.66 12.74 -5.79
N ARG A 299 -11.67 11.90 -5.53
CA ARG A 299 -12.94 11.92 -6.30
C ARG A 299 -13.76 13.19 -6.04
N SER A 300 -13.83 13.63 -4.78
CA SER A 300 -14.54 14.85 -4.39
C SER A 300 -13.92 16.10 -4.99
N ASP A 301 -12.58 16.22 -5.00
CA ASP A 301 -11.88 17.40 -5.52
C ASP A 301 -12.08 17.54 -7.04
N VAL A 302 -12.00 16.43 -7.78
CA VAL A 302 -12.35 16.41 -9.21
C VAL A 302 -13.80 16.85 -9.41
N THR A 303 -14.73 16.35 -8.61
CA THR A 303 -16.16 16.69 -8.76
C THR A 303 -16.46 18.15 -8.39
N ARG A 304 -15.76 18.71 -7.39
CA ARG A 304 -15.97 20.08 -6.91
C ARG A 304 -15.35 21.12 -7.83
N LEU A 305 -14.15 20.87 -8.34
CA LEU A 305 -13.34 21.90 -9.00
C LEU A 305 -13.46 21.87 -10.54
N LEU A 306 -13.82 20.72 -11.14
CA LEU A 306 -14.08 20.59 -12.57
C LEU A 306 -15.19 21.54 -13.09
N PRO A 307 -16.33 21.73 -12.41
CA PRO A 307 -17.37 22.67 -12.85
C PRO A 307 -16.88 24.12 -12.87
N TRP A 308 -16.06 24.51 -11.89
CA TRP A 308 -15.48 25.86 -11.82
C TRP A 308 -14.41 26.09 -12.89
N ALA A 309 -13.55 25.09 -13.15
CA ALA A 309 -12.57 25.15 -14.22
C ALA A 309 -13.25 25.25 -15.61
N LEU A 310 -14.29 24.44 -15.84
CA LEU A 310 -15.11 24.52 -17.06
C LEU A 310 -15.86 25.87 -17.15
N GLY A 311 -16.42 26.35 -16.04
CA GLY A 311 -17.09 27.65 -15.97
C GLY A 311 -16.15 28.82 -16.28
N ALA A 312 -14.92 28.79 -15.78
CA ALA A 312 -13.91 29.81 -16.06
C ALA A 312 -13.49 29.83 -17.55
N LEU A 313 -13.31 28.65 -18.16
CA LEU A 313 -13.01 28.53 -19.60
C LEU A 313 -14.18 29.04 -20.47
N LEU A 314 -15.42 28.69 -20.11
CA LEU A 314 -16.61 29.17 -20.79
C LEU A 314 -16.77 30.70 -20.67
N ALA A 315 -16.50 31.26 -19.49
CA ALA A 315 -16.51 32.71 -19.27
C ALA A 315 -15.45 33.43 -20.10
N ALA A 316 -14.23 32.88 -20.18
CA ALA A 316 -13.16 33.43 -21.03
C ALA A 316 -13.54 33.43 -22.52
N ALA A 317 -14.17 32.35 -23.01
CA ALA A 317 -14.68 32.25 -24.38
C ALA A 317 -15.84 33.25 -24.65
N ALA A 318 -16.73 33.45 -23.68
CA ALA A 318 -17.82 34.41 -23.79
C ALA A 318 -17.32 35.86 -23.81
N LEU A 319 -16.37 36.21 -22.94
CA LEU A 319 -15.81 37.58 -22.86
C LEU A 319 -14.98 37.95 -24.10
N THR A 320 -14.21 37.00 -24.64
CA THR A 320 -13.46 37.20 -25.89
C THR A 320 -14.41 37.39 -27.08
N THR A 321 -15.45 36.57 -27.19
CA THR A 321 -16.45 36.71 -28.28
C THR A 321 -17.28 37.99 -28.17
N LEU A 322 -17.66 38.39 -26.95
CA LEU A 322 -18.38 39.65 -26.71
C LEU A 322 -17.51 40.89 -26.95
N GLY A 323 -16.22 40.85 -26.60
CA GLY A 323 -15.28 41.94 -26.91
C GLY A 323 -15.00 42.09 -28.41
N LEU A 324 -15.06 40.99 -29.17
CA LEU A 324 -14.87 40.99 -30.64
C LEU A 324 -16.13 41.38 -31.43
N ARG A 325 -17.33 41.21 -30.86
CA ARG A 325 -18.63 41.46 -31.52
C ARG A 325 -18.85 42.89 -32.01
N PRO A 326 -18.61 43.96 -31.22
CA PRO A 326 -18.75 45.34 -31.68
C PRO A 326 -17.84 45.64 -32.87
N ARG A 327 -16.63 45.08 -32.87
CA ARG A 327 -15.59 45.33 -33.88
C ARG A 327 -15.90 44.64 -35.22
N LEU A 328 -16.43 43.41 -35.20
CA LEU A 328 -16.91 42.74 -36.42
C LEU A 328 -18.14 43.42 -37.03
N ALA A 329 -18.96 44.08 -36.21
CA ALA A 329 -20.13 44.83 -36.68
C ALA A 329 -19.76 46.16 -37.36
N GLU A 330 -18.60 46.73 -37.07
CA GLU A 330 -18.06 47.92 -37.75
C GLU A 330 -17.47 47.57 -39.12
N PHE A 331 -16.70 46.49 -39.25
CA PHE A 331 -16.20 46.02 -40.56
C PHE A 331 -17.34 45.63 -41.52
N ARG A 332 -18.42 45.06 -41.00
CA ARG A 332 -19.59 44.69 -41.80
C ARG A 332 -20.44 45.89 -42.25
N ARG A 333 -20.38 47.02 -41.52
CA ARG A 333 -21.02 48.29 -41.91
C ARG A 333 -20.15 49.09 -42.88
N GLY A 334 -18.83 49.09 -42.71
CA GLY A 334 -17.90 49.69 -43.67
C GLY A 334 -17.97 49.06 -45.07
N ALA A 335 -18.19 47.74 -45.15
CA ALA A 335 -18.33 47.03 -46.43
C ALA A 335 -19.69 47.25 -47.14
N ARG A 336 -20.74 47.73 -46.44
CA ARG A 336 -22.05 48.06 -47.06
C ARG A 336 -22.19 49.53 -47.46
N GLY A 337 -21.25 50.39 -47.07
CA GLY A 337 -21.24 51.81 -47.44
C GLY A 337 -20.51 52.13 -48.75
N GLN A 338 -20.03 51.12 -49.47
CA GLN A 338 -19.37 51.25 -50.79
C GLN A 338 -20.10 50.45 -51.89
N GLY A 339 -21.41 50.23 -51.72
CA GLY A 339 -22.28 49.66 -52.74
C GLY A 339 -23.07 50.74 -53.45
#